data_AF-A0A0D2KLK8-F1
#
_entry.id   AF-A0A0D2KLK8-F1
#
_cell.length_a   1.000
_cell.length_b   1.000
_cell.length_c   1.000
_cell.angle_alpha   90.00
_cell.angle_beta   90.00
_cell.angle_gamma   90.00
#
_symmetry.space_group_name_H-M   'P 1'
#
loop_
_entity.id
_entity.type
_entity.pdbx_description
1 polymer ?
#
loop_
_entity_poly.entity_id
_entity_poly.type
_entity_poly.pdbx_seq_one_letter_code
_entity_poly.pdbx_strand_id
1 'polypeptide(L)'
;VDDDYLAHSIYFIRDALLFCEFEHAVSFADAGRVLRVLKFWSFSFHGAGLHNYAQECLELLVRWKYELDPQMRSALEKSWFVNRWGLPGRWIAADLYVEQLN
;
A
#
# COMPACT_ATOMS: atom_id res chain seq x y z
N VAL A 1 13.59 -26.53 19.67
CA VAL A 1 13.21 -26.21 18.28
C VAL A 1 11.86 -26.85 18.09
N ASP A 2 10.82 -26.15 18.53
CA ASP A 2 9.45 -26.56 18.22
C ASP A 2 9.13 -25.95 16.87
N ASP A 3 8.74 -26.80 15.93
CA ASP A 3 8.35 -26.41 14.60
C ASP A 3 6.93 -25.83 14.68
N ASP A 4 6.83 -24.51 14.87
CA ASP A 4 5.57 -23.81 15.06
C ASP A 4 4.89 -23.51 13.71
N TYR A 5 4.55 -24.59 12.99
CA TYR A 5 3.83 -24.55 11.71
C TYR A 5 2.55 -23.73 11.79
N LEU A 6 1.85 -23.77 12.93
CA LEU A 6 0.61 -23.04 13.13
C LEU A 6 0.88 -21.53 13.18
N ALA A 7 1.86 -21.07 13.96
CA ALA A 7 2.21 -19.65 14.00
C ALA A 7 2.66 -19.13 12.63
N HIS A 8 3.50 -19.89 11.90
CA HIS A 8 3.89 -19.51 10.54
C HIS A 8 2.69 -19.42 9.60
N SER A 9 1.75 -20.37 9.67
CA SER A 9 0.52 -20.34 8.86
C SER A 9 -0.35 -19.13 9.20
N ILE A 10 -0.48 -18.79 10.48
CA ILE A 10 -1.24 -17.61 10.93
C ILE A 10 -0.60 -16.32 10.41
N TYR A 11 0.73 -16.17 10.53
CA TYR A 11 1.43 -14.99 10.03
C TYR A 11 1.32 -14.86 8.51
N PHE A 12 1.47 -15.96 7.78
CA PHE A 12 1.27 -15.98 6.34
C PHE A 12 -0.14 -15.50 5.95
N ILE A 13 -1.19 -16.04 6.59
CA ILE A 13 -2.57 -15.64 6.31
C ILE A 13 -2.79 -14.16 6.66
N ARG A 14 -2.25 -13.67 7.78
CA ARG A 14 -2.33 -12.25 8.15
C ARG A 14 -1.72 -11.35 7.08
N ASP A 15 -0.52 -11.69 6.62
CA ASP A 15 0.21 -10.87 5.64
C ASP A 15 -0.46 -10.93 4.25
N ALA A 16 -0.99 -12.10 3.87
CA ALA A 16 -1.80 -12.26 2.67
C ALA A 16 -3.09 -11.43 2.72
N LEU A 17 -3.78 -11.37 3.86
CA LEU A 17 -4.98 -10.55 4.02
C LEU A 17 -4.66 -9.05 3.92
N LEU A 18 -3.54 -8.59 4.47
CA LEU A 18 -3.08 -7.20 4.31
C LEU A 18 -2.79 -6.88 2.84
N PHE A 19 -2.16 -7.81 2.12
CA PHE A 19 -1.93 -7.66 0.68
C PHE A 19 -3.25 -7.61 -0.12
N CYS A 20 -4.21 -8.50 0.16
CA CYS A 20 -5.53 -8.46 -0.47
C CYS A 20 -6.28 -7.15 -0.18
N GLU A 21 -6.17 -6.61 1.03
CA GLU A 21 -6.75 -5.31 1.40
C GLU A 21 -6.11 -4.17 0.62
N PHE A 22 -4.79 -4.19 0.44
CA PHE A 22 -4.07 -3.22 -0.38
C PHE A 22 -4.51 -3.27 -1.85
N GLU A 23 -4.50 -4.46 -2.46
CA GLU A 23 -4.94 -4.67 -3.84
C GLU A 23 -6.39 -4.21 -4.04
N HIS A 24 -7.28 -4.56 -3.10
CA HIS A 24 -8.66 -4.10 -3.14
C HIS A 24 -8.75 -2.58 -3.00
N ALA A 25 -7.99 -1.95 -2.11
CA ALA A 25 -7.96 -0.49 -1.97
C ALA A 25 -7.52 0.20 -3.27
N VAL A 26 -6.46 -0.31 -3.91
CA VAL A 26 -5.98 0.17 -5.21
C VAL A 26 -7.06 0.02 -6.27
N SER A 27 -7.74 -1.13 -6.36
CA SER A 27 -8.77 -1.38 -7.38
C SER A 27 -9.97 -0.43 -7.32
N PHE A 28 -10.16 0.24 -6.17
CA PHE A 28 -11.20 1.25 -5.94
C PHE A 28 -10.64 2.68 -5.75
N ALA A 29 -9.35 2.89 -6.00
CA ALA A 29 -8.65 4.17 -5.81
C ALA A 29 -8.83 4.78 -4.40
N ASP A 30 -8.87 3.94 -3.36
CA ASP A 30 -9.01 4.37 -1.97
C ASP A 30 -7.63 4.55 -1.31
N ALA A 31 -7.07 5.74 -1.47
CA ALA A 31 -5.82 6.16 -0.84
C ALA A 31 -5.84 6.02 0.69
N GLY A 32 -6.98 6.26 1.33
CA GLY A 32 -7.12 6.18 2.78
C GLY A 32 -6.93 4.75 3.30
N ARG A 33 -7.43 3.74 2.57
CA ARG A 33 -7.21 2.32 2.86
C ARG A 33 -5.76 1.91 2.57
N VAL A 34 -5.19 2.37 1.46
CA VAL A 34 -3.76 2.16 1.14
C VAL A 34 -2.87 2.65 2.29
N LEU A 35 -3.07 3.89 2.75
CA LEU A 35 -2.31 4.47 3.86
C LEU A 35 -2.48 3.70 5.17
N ARG A 36 -3.62 3.04 5.41
CA ARG A 36 -3.78 2.17 6.59
C ARG A 36 -2.92 0.93 6.49
N VAL A 37 -2.86 0.28 5.33
CA VAL A 37 -1.99 -0.89 5.11
C VAL A 37 -0.52 -0.51 5.23
N LEU A 38 -0.12 0.63 4.68
CA LEU A 38 1.27 1.12 4.75
C LEU A 38 1.78 1.29 6.19
N LYS A 39 0.90 1.57 7.17
CA LYS A 39 1.30 1.61 8.60
C LYS A 39 1.71 0.24 9.13
N PHE A 40 1.07 -0.83 8.68
CA PHE A 40 1.46 -2.19 9.06
C PHE A 40 2.75 -2.58 8.32
N TRP A 41 2.80 -2.29 7.01
CA TRP A 41 3.97 -2.60 6.20
C TRP A 41 5.23 -1.83 6.59
N SER A 42 5.14 -0.59 7.11
CA SER A 42 6.33 0.10 7.62
C SER A 42 7.03 -0.70 8.71
N PHE A 43 6.27 -1.39 9.58
CA PHE A 43 6.84 -2.27 10.60
C PHE A 43 7.25 -3.64 10.03
N SER A 44 6.41 -4.23 9.17
CA SER A 44 6.71 -5.55 8.57
C SER A 44 7.98 -5.50 7.73
N PHE A 45 8.15 -4.48 6.87
CA PHE A 45 9.36 -4.32 6.06
C PHE A 45 10.59 -4.04 6.93
N HIS A 46 10.45 -3.23 7.97
CA HIS A 46 11.57 -2.98 8.88
C HIS A 46 12.01 -4.27 9.58
N GLY A 47 11.05 -5.06 10.08
CA GLY A 47 11.32 -6.36 10.71
C GLY A 47 11.92 -7.40 9.76
N ALA A 48 11.60 -7.32 8.46
CA ALA A 48 12.14 -8.19 7.42
C ALA A 48 13.51 -7.74 6.86
N GLY A 49 14.12 -6.67 7.38
CA GLY A 49 15.39 -6.11 6.87
C GLY A 49 15.25 -5.34 5.55
N LEU A 50 14.01 -5.06 5.12
CA LEU A 50 13.68 -4.30 3.92
C LEU A 50 13.63 -2.80 4.23
N HIS A 51 14.75 -2.26 4.71
CA HIS A 51 14.82 -0.91 5.28
C HIS A 51 14.40 0.20 4.32
N ASN A 52 14.74 0.09 3.02
CA ASN A 52 14.33 1.08 2.02
C ASN A 52 12.80 1.15 1.90
N TYR A 53 12.13 0.00 1.76
CA TYR A 53 10.67 -0.05 1.68
C TYR A 53 9.99 0.45 2.97
N ALA A 54 10.57 0.12 4.12
CA ALA A 54 10.08 0.63 5.41
C ALA A 54 10.18 2.15 5.51
N GLN A 55 11.32 2.72 5.06
CA GLN A 55 11.56 4.15 5.06
C GLN A 55 10.61 4.88 4.11
N GLU A 56 10.42 4.38 2.88
CA GLU A 56 9.46 4.98 1.93
C GLU A 56 8.02 4.97 2.48
N CYS A 57 7.59 3.87 3.11
CA CYS A 57 6.29 3.81 3.78
C CYS A 57 6.17 4.88 4.87
N LEU A 58 7.20 5.01 5.71
CA LEU A 58 7.21 5.97 6.81
C LEU A 58 7.22 7.42 6.30
N GLU A 59 8.03 7.72 5.30
CA GLU A 59 8.14 9.05 4.69
C GLU A 59 6.81 9.48 4.10
N LEU A 60 6.13 8.58 3.37
CA LEU A 60 4.81 8.87 2.83
C LEU A 60 3.78 9.11 3.94
N LEU A 61 3.79 8.30 5.00
CA LEU A 61 2.87 8.45 6.14
C LEU A 61 3.09 9.76 6.92
N VAL A 62 4.35 10.15 7.13
CA VAL A 62 4.74 11.39 7.82
C VAL A 62 4.32 12.60 6.99
N ARG A 63 4.68 12.61 5.70
CA ARG A 63 4.25 13.64 4.74
C ARG A 63 2.74 13.82 4.76
N TRP A 64 2.03 12.70 4.61
CA TRP A 64 0.58 12.70 4.60
C TRP A 64 -0.02 13.31 5.87
N LYS A 65 0.51 12.94 7.03
CA LYS A 65 -0.05 13.35 8.33
C LYS A 65 0.27 14.81 8.68
N TYR A 66 1.49 15.26 8.42
CA TYR A 66 2.01 16.51 8.98
C TYR A 66 2.38 17.59 7.96
N GLU A 67 2.71 17.22 6.73
CA GLU A 67 3.29 18.16 5.75
C GLU A 67 2.27 18.59 4.69
N LEU A 68 1.37 17.69 4.27
CA LEU A 68 0.42 17.96 3.20
C LEU A 68 -0.86 18.63 3.71
N ASP A 69 -1.21 19.76 3.10
CA ASP A 69 -2.52 20.38 3.26
C ASP A 69 -3.63 19.57 2.52
N PRO A 70 -4.92 19.84 2.77
CA PRO A 70 -6.00 19.09 2.15
C PRO A 70 -6.04 19.13 0.60
N GLN A 71 -5.61 20.23 -0.02
CA GLN A 71 -5.57 20.35 -1.48
C GLN A 71 -4.44 19.50 -2.05
N MET A 72 -3.26 19.53 -1.42
CA MET A 72 -2.12 18.67 -1.78
C MET A 72 -2.46 17.19 -1.62
N ARG A 73 -3.13 16.80 -0.52
CA ARG A 73 -3.62 15.43 -0.34
C ARG A 73 -4.53 15.02 -1.49
N SER A 74 -5.55 15.84 -1.82
CA SER A 74 -6.46 15.54 -2.92
C SER A 74 -5.75 15.42 -4.27
N ALA A 75 -4.77 16.27 -4.54
CA ALA A 75 -3.96 16.19 -5.76
C ALA A 75 -3.14 14.89 -5.81
N LEU A 76 -2.53 14.52 -4.68
CA LEU A 76 -1.71 13.31 -4.57
C LEU A 76 -2.54 12.03 -4.75
N GLU A 77 -3.71 11.91 -4.10
CA GLU A 77 -4.61 10.74 -4.28
C GLU A 77 -5.02 10.55 -5.73
N LYS A 78 -5.35 11.64 -6.42
CA LYS A 78 -5.73 11.61 -7.84
C LYS A 78 -4.57 11.20 -8.75
N SER A 79 -3.32 11.43 -8.32
CA SER A 79 -2.13 11.06 -9.08
C SER A 79 -1.72 9.60 -8.90
N TRP A 80 -2.17 8.93 -7.84
CA TRP A 80 -1.76 7.55 -7.52
C TRP A 80 -2.42 6.49 -8.38
N PHE A 81 -3.59 6.77 -8.95
CA PHE A 81 -4.41 5.75 -9.58
C PHE A 81 -4.82 6.14 -10.99
N VAL A 82 -4.82 5.16 -11.88
CA VAL A 82 -5.27 5.30 -13.26
C VAL A 82 -6.37 4.28 -13.52
N ASN A 83 -7.45 4.71 -14.18
CA ASN A 83 -8.48 3.83 -14.68
C ASN A 83 -8.72 4.08 -16.15
N ARG A 84 -7.97 3.34 -16.97
CA ARG A 84 -8.01 3.44 -18.44
C ARG A 84 -9.37 3.08 -19.05
N TRP A 85 -10.19 2.30 -18.35
CA TRP A 85 -11.48 1.81 -18.87
C TRP A 85 -12.69 2.58 -18.32
N GLY A 86 -12.50 3.38 -17.26
CA GLY A 86 -13.59 4.05 -16.55
C GLY A 86 -14.54 3.09 -15.82
N LEU A 87 -14.16 1.84 -15.59
CA LEU A 87 -15.01 0.83 -14.95
C LEU A 87 -14.74 0.73 -13.45
N PRO A 88 -15.78 0.54 -12.60
CA PRO A 88 -15.59 0.30 -11.17
C PRO A 88 -14.68 -0.92 -10.92
N GLY A 89 -13.82 -0.85 -9.90
CA GLY A 89 -12.92 -1.96 -9.55
C GLY A 89 -11.77 -2.19 -10.53
N ARG A 90 -11.55 -1.29 -11.51
CA ARG A 90 -10.51 -1.41 -12.55
C ARG A 90 -9.45 -0.32 -12.48
N TRP A 91 -9.28 0.29 -11.31
CA TRP A 91 -8.16 1.18 -11.05
C TRP A 91 -6.87 0.37 -10.87
N ILE A 92 -5.75 0.93 -11.30
CA ILE A 92 -4.40 0.41 -11.06
C ILE A 92 -3.51 1.54 -10.56
N ALA A 93 -2.39 1.19 -9.92
CA ALA A 93 -1.40 2.17 -9.51
C ALA A 93 -0.78 2.86 -10.75
N ALA A 94 -0.54 4.17 -10.66
CA ALA A 94 -0.10 4.98 -11.79
C ALA A 94 1.31 4.62 -12.27
N ASP A 95 2.20 4.25 -11.35
CA ASP A 95 3.53 3.71 -11.64
C ASP A 95 3.44 2.42 -12.47
N LEU A 96 2.60 1.47 -12.05
CA LEU A 96 2.35 0.23 -12.78
C LEU A 96 1.78 0.50 -14.18
N TYR A 97 0.91 1.51 -14.32
CA TYR A 97 0.42 1.90 -15.64
C TYR A 97 1.54 2.45 -16.53
N VAL A 98 2.45 3.26 -15.99
CA VAL A 98 3.61 3.77 -16.73
C VAL A 98 4.54 2.62 -17.13
N GLU A 99 4.77 1.64 -16.26
CA GLU A 99 5.54 0.44 -16.59
C GLU A 99 4.96 -0.35 -17.76
N GLN A 100 3.62 -0.44 -17.86
CA GLN A 100 2.94 -1.10 -18.98
C GLN A 100 3.07 -0.35 -20.32
N LEU A 101 3.48 0.91 -20.30
CA LEU A 101 3.68 1.75 -21.50
C LEU A 101 5.14 1.78 -21.97
N ASN A 102 6.08 1.30 -21.17
CA ASN A 102 7.51 1.21 -21.50
C ASN A 102 7.82 -0.07 -22.30
#